data_AF-A0A836RVY3-F1
#
_entry.id   AF-A0A836RVY3-F1
#
_cell.length_a   1.000
_cell.length_b   1.000
_cell.length_c   1.000
_cell.angle_alpha   90.00
_cell.angle_beta   90.00
_cell.angle_gamma   90.00
#
_symmetry.space_group_name_H-M   'P 1'
#
loop_
_entity.id
_entity.type
_entity.pdbx_description
1 polymer ?
#
loop_
_entity_poly.entity_id
_entity_poly.type
_entity_poly.pdbx_seq_one_letter_code
_entity_poly.pdbx_strand_id
1 'polypeptide(L)'
;MSENLVQSFIASIKRYGFTVLPLTLGDKLLELLRHRGAIHLIQVHRHDRLMIIEVNKAPCIRQCDMECRDVSTGSRSLECYNSCVDGCLMSRIQLLIEKLRESA
;
A
#
# COMPACT_ATOMS: atom_id res chain seq x y z
N MET A 1 16.37 10.95 -12.73
CA MET A 1 15.00 10.61 -13.22
C MET A 1 14.27 9.67 -12.26
N SER A 2 14.92 8.64 -11.70
CA SER A 2 14.31 7.75 -10.69
C SER A 2 13.86 8.47 -9.41
N GLU A 3 14.64 9.44 -8.94
CA GLU A 3 14.39 10.12 -7.66
C GLU A 3 13.11 10.96 -7.65
N ASN A 4 12.83 11.72 -8.72
CA ASN A 4 11.59 12.49 -8.84
C ASN A 4 10.34 11.59 -8.89
N LEU A 5 10.43 10.41 -9.52
CA LEU A 5 9.36 9.43 -9.57
C LEU A 5 9.08 8.85 -8.17
N VAL A 6 10.13 8.51 -7.42
CA VAL A 6 10.02 8.01 -6.04
C VAL A 6 9.41 9.05 -5.11
N GLN A 7 9.88 10.30 -5.17
CA GLN A 7 9.33 11.36 -4.32
C GLN A 7 7.85 11.63 -4.65
N SER A 8 7.49 11.65 -5.93
CA SER A 8 6.10 11.82 -6.37
C SER A 8 5.21 10.65 -5.91
N PHE A 9 5.73 9.42 -5.98
CA PHE A 9 5.05 8.23 -5.47
C PHE A 9 4.83 8.29 -3.96
N ILE A 10 5.88 8.60 -3.18
CA ILE A 10 5.80 8.73 -1.72
C ILE A 10 4.78 9.79 -1.33
N ALA A 11 4.80 10.96 -1.98
CA ALA A 11 3.84 12.03 -1.73
C ALA A 11 2.41 11.58 -2.02
N SER A 12 2.18 10.89 -3.14
CA SER A 12 0.86 10.39 -3.54
C SER A 12 0.33 9.34 -2.57
N ILE A 13 1.15 8.34 -2.22
CA ILE A 13 0.76 7.27 -1.31
C ILE A 13 0.47 7.80 0.09
N LYS A 14 1.29 8.72 0.62
CA LYS A 14 1.02 9.34 1.93
C LYS A 14 -0.30 10.09 1.97
N ARG A 15 -0.65 10.78 0.87
CA ARG A 15 -1.82 11.65 0.83
C ARG A 15 -3.11 10.92 0.48
N TYR A 16 -3.03 9.93 -0.40
CA TYR A 16 -4.21 9.30 -1.00
C TYR A 16 -4.26 7.78 -0.83
N GLY A 17 -3.17 7.13 -0.42
CA GLY A 17 -3.04 5.67 -0.37
C GLY A 17 -2.82 5.00 -1.73
N PHE A 18 -2.81 5.78 -2.82
CA PHE A 18 -2.54 5.31 -4.17
C PHE A 18 -1.81 6.36 -5.02
N THR A 19 -1.29 5.93 -6.17
CA THR A 19 -0.83 6.80 -7.26
C THR A 19 -1.39 6.32 -8.59
N VAL A 20 -1.47 7.22 -9.56
CA VAL A 20 -1.82 6.90 -10.95
C VAL A 20 -0.66 7.34 -11.83
N LEU A 21 -0.14 6.42 -12.63
CA LEU A 21 1.02 6.65 -13.50
C LEU A 21 0.75 6.13 -14.91
N PRO A 22 1.34 6.73 -15.94
CA PRO A 22 1.48 6.08 -17.24
C PRO A 22 2.15 4.71 -17.09
N LEU A 23 1.73 3.70 -17.88
CA LEU A 23 2.28 2.34 -17.81
C LEU A 23 3.82 2.32 -17.80
N THR A 24 4.46 3.11 -18.67
CA THR A 24 5.93 3.18 -18.79
C THR A 24 6.64 3.67 -17.52
N LEU A 25 6.00 4.55 -16.73
CA LEU A 25 6.52 4.99 -15.43
C LEU A 25 6.14 4.00 -14.32
N GLY A 26 4.95 3.42 -14.40
CA GLY A 26 4.49 2.36 -13.51
C GLY A 26 5.44 1.17 -13.51
N ASP A 27 5.80 0.65 -14.69
CA ASP A 27 6.70 -0.51 -14.80
C ASP A 27 8.10 -0.23 -14.20
N LYS A 28 8.66 0.97 -14.42
CA LYS A 28 9.93 1.40 -13.78
C LYS A 28 9.82 1.45 -12.26
N LEU A 29 8.70 1.93 -11.74
CA LEU A 29 8.45 1.95 -10.31
C LEU A 29 8.27 0.53 -9.74
N LEU A 30 7.57 -0.36 -10.44
CA LEU A 30 7.40 -1.76 -10.03
C LEU A 30 8.73 -2.52 -10.01
N GLU A 31 9.60 -2.27 -10.99
CA GLU A 31 10.96 -2.83 -11.01
C GLU A 31 11.75 -2.37 -9.78
N LEU A 32 11.75 -1.07 -9.49
CA LEU A 32 12.38 -0.52 -8.30
C LEU A 32 11.81 -1.16 -7.01
N LEU A 33 10.48 -1.21 -6.88
CA LEU A 33 9.83 -1.81 -5.71
C LEU A 33 10.17 -3.30 -5.56
N ARG A 34 10.34 -4.03 -6.66
CA ARG A 34 10.80 -5.43 -6.64
C ARG A 34 12.24 -5.53 -6.14
N HIS A 35 13.15 -4.69 -6.63
CA HIS A 35 14.53 -4.65 -6.16
C HIS A 35 14.64 -4.27 -4.68
N ARG A 36 13.74 -3.44 -4.18
CA ARG A 36 13.64 -3.06 -2.76
C ARG A 36 12.87 -4.05 -1.90
N GLY A 37 12.41 -5.17 -2.45
CA GLY A 37 11.60 -6.15 -1.71
C GLY A 37 10.23 -5.62 -1.24
N ALA A 38 9.76 -4.49 -1.77
CA ALA A 38 8.53 -3.81 -1.37
C ALA A 38 7.31 -4.13 -2.24
N ILE A 39 7.47 -4.94 -3.30
CA ILE A 39 6.39 -5.25 -4.26
C ILE A 39 5.15 -5.87 -3.59
N HIS A 40 5.32 -6.64 -2.53
CA HIS A 40 4.22 -7.30 -1.79
C HIS A 40 3.39 -6.31 -0.94
N LEU A 41 3.89 -5.09 -0.73
CA LEU A 41 3.22 -4.03 0.01
C LEU A 41 2.18 -3.28 -0.83
N ILE A 42 2.19 -3.47 -2.15
CA ILE A 42 1.33 -2.76 -3.08
C ILE A 42 0.42 -3.71 -3.85
N GLN A 43 -0.67 -3.15 -4.36
CA GLN A 43 -1.59 -3.74 -5.32
C GLN A 43 -1.57 -2.89 -6.59
N VAL A 44 -1.66 -3.54 -7.75
CA VAL A 44 -1.52 -2.90 -9.06
C VAL A 44 -2.76 -3.19 -9.89
N HIS A 45 -3.37 -2.14 -10.42
CA HIS A 45 -4.45 -2.22 -11.40
C HIS A 45 -3.98 -1.59 -12.71
N ARG A 46 -4.15 -2.29 -13.81
CA ARG A 46 -3.76 -1.80 -15.15
C ARG A 46 -5.02 -1.48 -15.95
N HIS A 47 -5.06 -0.29 -16.54
CA HIS A 47 -6.15 0.14 -17.40
C HIS A 47 -5.61 0.94 -18.59
N ASP A 48 -5.74 0.40 -19.80
CA ASP A 48 -5.24 0.98 -21.05
C ASP A 48 -3.79 1.45 -20.95
N ARG A 49 -3.57 2.77 -20.86
CA ARG A 49 -2.24 3.43 -20.81
C ARG A 49 -1.83 3.84 -19.40
N LEU A 50 -2.63 3.52 -18.39
CA LEU A 50 -2.46 3.91 -17.01
C LEU A 50 -2.31 2.69 -16.08
N MET A 51 -1.62 2.94 -14.98
CA MET A 51 -1.45 2.02 -13.87
C MET A 51 -1.85 2.73 -12.58
N ILE A 52 -2.72 2.10 -11.81
CA ILE A 52 -3.04 2.52 -10.44
C ILE A 52 -2.24 1.62 -9.52
N ILE A 53 -1.42 2.22 -8.67
CA ILE A 53 -0.62 1.51 -7.67
C ILE A 53 -1.07 1.99 -6.31
N GLU A 54 -1.59 1.08 -5.49
CA GLU A 54 -2.09 1.38 -4.15
C GLU A 54 -1.49 0.45 -3.11
N VAL A 55 -1.62 0.80 -1.83
CA VAL A 55 -1.19 -0.08 -0.73
C VAL A 55 -2.06 -1.33 -0.72
N ASN A 56 -1.45 -2.51 -0.65
CA ASN A 56 -2.16 -3.77 -0.54
C ASN A 56 -2.87 -3.87 0.81
N LYS A 57 -4.20 -3.73 0.78
CA LYS A 57 -5.08 -3.73 1.97
C LYS A 57 -5.47 -5.13 2.42
N ALA A 58 -5.33 -6.15 1.57
CA ALA A 58 -5.85 -7.50 1.83
C ALA A 58 -5.30 -8.15 3.11
N PRO A 59 -4.02 -7.98 3.49
CA PRO A 59 -3.52 -8.46 4.78
C PRO A 59 -4.17 -7.74 5.97
N CYS A 60 -4.34 -6.41 5.89
CA CYS A 60 -4.95 -5.62 6.96
C CYS A 60 -6.41 -6.03 7.17
N ILE A 61 -7.18 -6.17 6.09
CA ILE A 61 -8.58 -6.60 6.15
C ILE A 61 -8.69 -7.95 6.88
N ARG A 62 -7.88 -8.94 6.47
CA ARG A 62 -7.90 -10.28 7.08
C ARG A 62 -7.51 -10.25 8.56
N GLN A 63 -6.46 -9.50 8.91
CA GLN A 63 -6.03 -9.36 10.30
C GLN A 63 -7.13 -8.75 11.16
N CYS A 64 -7.68 -7.61 10.72
CA CYS A 64 -8.70 -6.87 11.47
C CYS A 64 -10.04 -7.60 11.52
N ASP A 65 -10.38 -8.40 10.51
CA ASP A 65 -11.56 -9.27 10.55
C ASP A 65 -11.46 -10.33 11.66
N MET A 66 -10.25 -10.82 11.97
CA MET A 66 -10.03 -11.76 13.06
C MET A 66 -9.97 -11.06 14.41
N GLU A 67 -9.23 -9.95 14.51
CA GLU A 67 -8.98 -9.25 15.77
C GLU A 67 -10.23 -8.54 16.31
N CYS A 68 -11.08 -8.01 15.43
CA CYS A 68 -12.27 -7.26 15.82
C CYS A 68 -13.56 -8.08 15.82
N ARG A 69 -13.46 -9.41 15.66
CA ARG A 69 -14.60 -10.33 15.79
C ARG A 69 -14.70 -10.78 17.24
N ASP A 70 -15.85 -10.53 17.84
CA ASP A 70 -16.21 -11.10 19.12
C ASP A 70 -16.46 -12.61 18.94
N VAL A 71 -15.64 -13.41 19.61
CA VAL A 71 -15.67 -14.88 19.53
C VAL A 71 -16.97 -15.45 20.12
N SER A 72 -17.59 -14.74 21.06
CA SER A 72 -18.81 -15.18 21.74
C SER A 72 -20.08 -14.90 20.93
N THR A 73 -20.11 -13.82 20.16
CA THR A 73 -21.28 -13.39 19.38
C THR A 73 -21.11 -13.55 17.86
N GLY A 74 -19.88 -13.83 17.40
CA GLY A 74 -19.50 -13.82 15.98
C GLY A 74 -19.57 -12.45 15.31
N SER A 75 -19.95 -11.41 16.05
CA SER A 75 -20.19 -10.06 15.54
C SER A 75 -18.87 -9.29 15.44
N ARG A 76 -18.77 -8.39 14.45
CA ARG A 76 -17.60 -7.53 14.24
C ARG A 76 -17.90 -6.12 14.73
N SER A 77 -17.06 -5.59 15.61
CA SER A 77 -17.13 -4.16 15.97
C SER A 77 -16.63 -3.32 14.80
N LEU A 78 -17.50 -2.45 14.28
CA LEU A 78 -17.16 -1.58 13.15
C LEU A 78 -16.10 -0.53 13.54
N GLU A 79 -16.17 0.00 14.75
CA GLU A 79 -15.20 0.96 15.28
C GLU A 79 -13.81 0.33 15.41
N CYS A 80 -13.73 -0.87 16.00
CA CYS A 80 -12.49 -1.63 16.07
C CYS A 80 -11.92 -1.89 14.69
N TYR A 81 -12.76 -2.40 13.77
CA TYR A 81 -12.33 -2.78 12.43
C TYR A 81 -11.76 -1.59 11.66
N ASN A 82 -12.44 -0.45 11.67
CA ASN A 82 -11.97 0.75 10.97
C ASN A 82 -10.64 1.24 11.55
N SER A 83 -10.55 1.37 12.88
CA SER A 83 -9.32 1.81 13.56
C SER A 83 -8.14 0.86 13.30
N CYS A 84 -8.40 -0.45 13.32
CA CYS A 84 -7.40 -1.48 13.01
C CYS A 84 -6.91 -1.38 11.56
N VAL A 85 -7.83 -1.26 10.59
CA VAL A 85 -7.47 -1.17 9.18
C VAL A 85 -6.65 0.09 8.92
N ASP A 86 -7.06 1.24 9.46
CA ASP A 86 -6.33 2.50 9.31
C ASP A 86 -4.92 2.41 9.91
N GLY A 87 -4.80 1.88 11.13
CA GLY A 87 -3.50 1.66 11.78
C GLY A 87 -2.58 0.74 10.97
N CYS A 88 -3.12 -0.38 10.50
CA CYS A 88 -2.37 -1.33 9.68
C CYS A 88 -1.91 -0.72 8.35
N LEU A 89 -2.79 0.03 7.66
CA LEU A 89 -2.43 0.70 6.40
C LEU A 89 -1.34 1.75 6.62
N MET A 90 -1.40 2.52 7.70
CA MET A 90 -0.36 3.50 8.04
C MET A 90 1.00 2.83 8.28
N SER A 91 1.04 1.72 9.03
CA SER A 91 2.29 0.94 9.22
C SER A 91 2.83 0.40 7.90
N ARG A 92 1.97 -0.07 6.99
CA ARG A 92 2.40 -0.56 5.67
C ARG A 92 2.92 0.56 4.77
N ILE A 93 2.29 1.73 4.78
CA ILE A 93 2.78 2.92 4.08
C ILE A 93 4.17 3.30 4.59
N GLN A 94 4.35 3.33 5.92
CA GLN A 94 5.61 3.65 6.54
C GLN A 94 6.72 2.67 6.12
N LEU A 95 6.46 1.36 6.19
CA LEU A 95 7.39 0.33 5.73
C LEU A 95 7.74 0.46 4.24
N LEU A 96 6.75 0.76 3.40
CA LEU A 96 6.96 0.99 1.96
C LEU A 96 7.90 2.17 1.71
N ILE A 97 7.75 3.26 2.47
CA ILE A 97 8.61 4.43 2.38
C ILE A 97 10.02 4.12 2.87
N GLU A 98 10.17 3.38 3.96
CA GLU A 98 11.47 2.95 4.48
C GLU A 98 12.22 2.14 3.43
N LYS A 99 11.57 1.15 2.81
CA LYS A 99 12.15 0.35 1.73
C LYS A 99 12.58 1.16 0.50
N LEU A 100 11.87 2.25 0.22
CA LEU A 100 12.23 3.15 -0.88
C LEU A 100 13.38 4.11 -0.55
N ARG A 101 13.64 4.34 0.75
CA ARG A 101 14.69 5.25 1.25
C ARG A 101 15.99 4.55 1.63
N GLU A 102 15.97 3.23 1.85
CA GLU A 102 17.19 2.43 2.02
C GLU A 102 18.13 2.74 0.84
N SER A 103 19.31 3.30 1.08
CA SER A 103 20.34 3.43 0.04
C SER A 103 20.83 2.04 -0.35
N ALA A 104 21.02 1.79 -1.64
CA ALA A 104 21.80 0.63 -2.09
C ALA A 104 23.30 0.91 -1.82
#